data_AF-A0A1H7UMQ6-F1
#
_entry.id   AF-A0A1H7UMQ6-F1
#
_cell.length_a   1.000
_cell.length_b   1.000
_cell.length_c   1.000
_cell.angle_alpha   90.00
_cell.angle_beta   90.00
_cell.angle_gamma   90.00
#
_symmetry.space_group_name_H-M   'P 1'
#
loop_
_entity.id
_entity.type
_entity.pdbx_description
1 polymer ?
#
loop_
_entity_poly.entity_id
_entity_poly.type
_entity_poly.pdbx_seq_one_letter_code
_entity_poly.pdbx_strand_id
1 'polypeptide(L)'
;MTRSLLLVSLAAGSLTAPATAATPAPASTPGAAPAPMAAAPVPASMPLAASAPGAARLPGTLPALGAVPAPGAVPALGAVPAAMALPGREHGFPQAAVKEPGLGPAVRSISVRPAEPVVGPKDSVSLVIDVVARGAQGRNGVTVTVEPGPPPGPVLSSKPPVEDAPPPPAPPVPAPPGPTPPRPATGTPAPAPGTTSAPAPVRTGAPAQLLPRQAARIAAAPAEAWETWRFLPDKRLNRFYPAGTWTVAATVRGTDAKVTEYATFHLRRESKFTSVRAEKVQGGVRLRGSLTRVDPQGLGTYGPFGEQRLHLLWRRTAESDWELVGRTTTDAAGAFVGRVRARPAGFWRVRFPGTGHYAAEVSRIHQASR
;
A
#
# COMPACT_ATOMS: atom_id res chain seq x y z
N MET A 1 -19.84 -3.80 -46.96
CA MET A 1 -20.46 -5.09 -46.62
C MET A 1 -19.37 -6.13 -46.51
N THR A 2 -18.90 -6.43 -45.30
CA THR A 2 -17.91 -7.50 -45.08
C THR A 2 -18.10 -8.01 -43.66
N ARG A 3 -18.52 -9.28 -43.56
CA ARG A 3 -18.82 -10.01 -42.33
C ARG A 3 -17.52 -10.53 -41.71
N SER A 4 -17.32 -10.27 -40.42
CA SER A 4 -16.35 -11.01 -39.60
C SER A 4 -17.12 -11.96 -38.67
N LEU A 5 -16.85 -13.25 -38.84
CA LEU A 5 -17.39 -14.36 -38.04
C LEU A 5 -16.79 -14.33 -36.62
N LEU A 6 -17.68 -14.53 -35.64
CA LEU A 6 -17.36 -14.73 -34.23
C LEU A 6 -17.49 -16.23 -33.94
N LEU A 7 -16.36 -16.90 -33.71
CA LEU A 7 -16.32 -18.30 -33.27
C LEU A 7 -16.50 -18.35 -31.75
N VAL A 8 -17.64 -18.87 -31.31
CA VAL A 8 -17.97 -19.16 -29.91
C VAL A 8 -17.72 -20.65 -29.68
N SER A 9 -16.72 -20.99 -28.87
CA SER A 9 -16.53 -22.35 -28.36
C SER A 9 -17.42 -22.59 -27.15
N LEU A 10 -18.45 -23.43 -27.33
CA LEU A 10 -19.15 -24.11 -26.25
C LEU A 10 -18.27 -25.25 -25.73
N ALA A 11 -17.93 -25.22 -24.44
CA ALA A 11 -17.45 -26.40 -23.71
C ALA A 11 -18.62 -26.94 -22.87
N ALA A 12 -19.11 -28.12 -23.27
CA ALA A 12 -20.03 -28.94 -22.50
C ALA A 12 -19.28 -29.54 -21.30
N GLY A 13 -19.76 -29.26 -20.09
CA GLY A 13 -19.25 -29.80 -18.84
C GLY A 13 -20.39 -30.43 -18.05
N SER A 14 -20.35 -31.75 -18.00
CA SER A 14 -21.22 -32.75 -17.37
C SER A 14 -21.97 -32.34 -16.09
N LEU A 15 -23.27 -32.62 -16.08
CA LEU A 15 -24.12 -32.69 -14.89
C LEU A 15 -23.72 -33.90 -14.03
N THR A 16 -23.35 -33.64 -12.77
CA THR A 16 -23.30 -34.67 -11.71
C THR A 16 -24.50 -34.47 -10.79
N ALA A 17 -25.30 -35.53 -10.63
CA ALA A 17 -26.53 -35.56 -9.83
C ALA A 17 -26.27 -35.33 -8.33
N PRO A 18 -27.26 -34.80 -7.59
CA PRO A 18 -27.17 -34.62 -6.14
C PRO A 18 -27.32 -35.95 -5.40
N ALA A 19 -26.37 -36.23 -4.50
CA ALA A 19 -26.44 -37.34 -3.57
C ALA A 19 -27.50 -37.09 -2.49
N THR A 20 -28.18 -38.18 -2.16
CA THR A 20 -29.38 -38.34 -1.34
C THR A 20 -29.20 -37.88 0.10
N ALA A 21 -30.29 -37.34 0.65
CA ALA A 21 -30.46 -36.84 2.00
C ALA A 21 -30.08 -37.87 3.09
N ALA A 22 -29.31 -37.40 4.08
CA ALA A 22 -29.14 -38.09 5.36
C ALA A 22 -30.15 -37.53 6.37
N THR A 23 -30.91 -38.46 6.96
CA THR A 23 -31.92 -38.29 8.00
C THR A 23 -31.37 -37.58 9.25
N PRO A 24 -32.11 -36.64 9.85
CA PRO A 24 -31.75 -36.05 11.15
C PRO A 24 -32.05 -37.01 12.31
N ALA A 25 -31.10 -37.15 13.22
CA ALA A 25 -31.24 -37.87 14.49
C ALA A 25 -32.20 -37.15 15.45
N PRO A 26 -32.89 -37.88 16.35
CA PRO A 26 -33.93 -37.34 17.22
C PRO A 26 -33.40 -36.48 18.37
N ALA A 27 -34.30 -35.61 18.82
CA ALA A 27 -34.15 -34.57 19.83
C ALA A 27 -33.69 -35.07 21.21
N SER A 28 -32.76 -34.32 21.80
CA SER A 28 -32.47 -34.36 23.24
C SER A 28 -33.20 -33.20 23.93
N THR A 29 -34.05 -33.58 24.87
CA THR A 29 -34.91 -32.77 25.75
C THR A 29 -34.12 -31.73 26.57
N PRO A 30 -34.69 -30.54 26.85
CA PRO A 30 -34.05 -29.49 27.62
C PRO A 30 -34.01 -29.79 29.13
N GLY A 31 -32.82 -29.74 29.71
CA GLY A 31 -32.60 -29.77 31.15
C GLY A 31 -32.74 -28.39 31.78
N ALA A 32 -33.72 -28.27 32.68
CA ALA A 32 -33.81 -27.45 33.88
C ALA A 32 -33.05 -26.09 33.93
N ALA A 33 -33.84 -25.03 33.93
CA ALA A 33 -33.43 -23.68 34.32
C ALA A 33 -33.08 -23.60 35.82
N PRO A 34 -31.96 -22.94 36.20
CA PRO A 34 -31.79 -22.43 37.55
C PRO A 34 -32.49 -21.07 37.72
N ALA A 35 -33.13 -20.92 38.88
CA ALA A 35 -33.93 -19.78 39.31
C ALA A 35 -33.16 -18.43 39.29
N PRO A 36 -33.86 -17.30 39.10
CA PRO A 36 -33.27 -15.97 39.21
C PRO A 36 -33.03 -15.61 40.67
N MET A 37 -31.75 -15.45 41.06
CA MET A 37 -31.40 -14.74 42.29
C MET A 37 -31.74 -13.26 42.14
N ALA A 38 -32.51 -12.77 43.10
CA ALA A 38 -32.96 -11.40 43.25
C ALA A 38 -31.78 -10.40 43.23
N ALA A 39 -31.83 -9.45 42.32
CA ALA A 39 -31.00 -8.26 42.34
C ALA A 39 -31.58 -7.25 43.34
N ALA A 40 -30.72 -6.81 44.27
CA ALA A 40 -31.04 -5.77 45.25
C ALA A 40 -31.26 -4.40 44.58
N PRO A 41 -32.14 -3.53 45.15
CA PRO A 41 -32.38 -2.19 44.64
C PRO A 41 -31.22 -1.26 44.96
N VAL A 42 -30.67 -0.61 43.93
CA VAL A 42 -29.69 0.48 44.06
C VAL A 42 -30.44 1.81 44.21
N PRO A 43 -30.10 2.68 45.17
CA PRO A 43 -30.87 3.88 45.47
C PRO A 43 -30.75 4.96 44.39
N ALA A 44 -31.87 5.68 44.25
CA ALA A 44 -32.09 6.82 43.36
C ALA A 44 -31.03 7.92 43.56
N SER A 45 -30.39 8.32 42.47
CA SER A 45 -29.63 9.56 42.39
C SER A 45 -30.57 10.72 42.06
N MET A 46 -30.50 11.75 42.90
CA MET A 46 -31.30 12.96 42.88
C MET A 46 -31.10 13.81 41.61
N PRO A 47 -32.10 14.62 41.23
CA PRO A 47 -31.98 15.62 40.17
C PRO A 47 -31.28 16.87 40.71
N LEU A 48 -30.19 17.31 40.07
CA LEU A 48 -29.67 18.66 40.30
C LEU A 48 -30.30 19.63 39.30
N ALA A 49 -30.75 20.73 39.88
CA ALA A 49 -31.62 21.72 39.30
C ALA A 49 -31.02 22.53 38.14
N ALA A 50 -31.95 23.11 37.39
CA ALA A 50 -31.77 24.09 36.33
C ALA A 50 -31.09 25.40 36.79
N SER A 51 -30.41 26.09 35.86
CA SER A 51 -30.46 27.55 35.73
C SER A 51 -29.90 28.06 34.39
N ALA A 52 -30.85 28.46 33.53
CA ALA A 52 -30.98 29.76 32.86
C ALA A 52 -29.96 30.27 31.78
N PRO A 53 -30.43 31.17 30.89
CA PRO A 53 -29.83 31.47 29.58
C PRO A 53 -29.06 32.80 29.54
N GLY A 54 -28.14 32.94 28.58
CA GLY A 54 -27.41 34.19 28.33
C GLY A 54 -27.17 34.41 26.84
N ALA A 55 -27.90 35.37 26.28
CA ALA A 55 -27.83 35.81 24.90
C ALA A 55 -26.58 36.65 24.61
N ALA A 56 -26.01 36.51 23.41
CA ALA A 56 -25.31 37.60 22.72
C ALA A 56 -25.30 37.32 21.21
N ARG A 57 -26.18 38.01 20.49
CA ARG A 57 -26.11 38.20 19.03
C ARG A 57 -24.99 39.21 18.73
N LEU A 58 -24.13 38.89 17.77
CA LEU A 58 -23.32 39.89 17.06
C LEU A 58 -23.61 39.78 15.56
N PRO A 59 -23.91 40.89 14.86
CA PRO A 59 -24.00 40.91 13.41
C PRO A 59 -22.62 41.14 12.80
N GLY A 60 -22.09 40.14 12.10
CA GLY A 60 -20.86 40.23 11.33
C GLY A 60 -21.17 40.25 9.83
N THR A 61 -20.88 41.38 9.22
CA THR A 61 -21.05 41.76 7.81
C THR A 61 -20.32 40.84 6.82
N LEU A 62 -20.99 40.53 5.71
CA LEU A 62 -20.44 39.83 4.54
C LEU A 62 -19.65 40.82 3.66
N PRO A 63 -18.41 40.52 3.25
CA PRO A 63 -17.78 41.19 2.13
C PRO A 63 -18.13 40.49 0.79
N ALA A 64 -18.14 41.34 -0.23
CA ALA A 64 -18.77 41.18 -1.53
C ALA A 64 -18.11 40.18 -2.48
N LEU A 65 -18.93 39.73 -3.43
CA LEU A 65 -18.61 38.95 -4.62
C LEU A 65 -17.55 39.66 -5.47
N GLY A 66 -16.41 39.00 -5.68
CA GLY A 66 -15.35 39.38 -6.61
C GLY A 66 -15.46 38.62 -7.94
N ALA A 67 -15.34 39.37 -9.02
CA ALA A 67 -15.59 39.07 -10.43
C ALA A 67 -14.98 37.79 -11.03
N VAL A 68 -15.73 37.26 -12.02
CA VAL A 68 -15.34 36.24 -13.00
C VAL A 68 -14.47 36.88 -14.10
N PRO A 69 -13.29 36.33 -14.44
CA PRO A 69 -12.58 36.73 -15.65
C PRO A 69 -13.03 35.90 -16.87
N ALA A 70 -13.22 36.59 -17.99
CA ALA A 70 -13.60 36.06 -19.30
C ALA A 70 -12.45 35.25 -19.96
N PRO A 71 -12.76 34.29 -20.87
CA PRO A 71 -11.78 33.58 -21.66
C PRO A 71 -11.52 34.29 -22.99
N GLY A 72 -10.26 34.55 -23.33
CA GLY A 72 -9.90 34.93 -24.69
C GLY A 72 -8.49 35.48 -24.84
N ALA A 73 -7.60 34.70 -25.49
CA ALA A 73 -6.65 35.14 -26.50
C ALA A 73 -5.65 34.01 -26.82
N VAL A 74 -5.83 33.40 -28.00
CA VAL A 74 -4.82 32.61 -28.70
C VAL A 74 -3.91 33.57 -29.48
N PRO A 75 -2.57 33.46 -29.39
CA PRO A 75 -1.70 34.06 -30.39
C PRO A 75 -1.15 33.05 -31.39
N ALA A 76 -1.06 33.57 -32.62
CA ALA A 76 -0.71 32.98 -33.89
C ALA A 76 0.67 32.29 -33.98
N LEU A 77 0.69 31.31 -34.89
CA LEU A 77 1.88 30.77 -35.56
C LEU A 77 2.68 31.88 -36.25
N GLY A 78 3.98 31.96 -35.93
CA GLY A 78 4.98 32.77 -36.64
C GLY A 78 6.06 31.87 -37.22
N ALA A 79 6.36 32.09 -38.51
CA ALA A 79 7.25 31.29 -39.35
C ALA A 79 8.70 31.82 -39.40
N VAL A 80 9.57 31.00 -40.04
CA VAL A 80 10.90 31.24 -40.68
C VAL A 80 12.12 31.54 -39.79
N PRO A 81 13.40 31.28 -40.22
CA PRO A 81 13.90 30.74 -41.50
C PRO A 81 14.95 29.60 -41.40
N ALA A 82 15.33 29.12 -42.59
CA ALA A 82 16.40 28.19 -42.89
C ALA A 82 17.82 28.82 -42.86
N ALA A 83 18.81 27.91 -42.88
CA ALA A 83 20.22 28.06 -43.28
C ALA A 83 21.23 28.56 -42.22
N MET A 84 22.17 27.68 -41.84
CA MET A 84 23.57 27.84 -42.23
C MET A 84 24.36 26.56 -41.93
N ALA A 85 24.98 26.02 -42.99
CA ALA A 85 26.01 25.01 -42.92
C ALA A 85 27.34 25.65 -42.50
N LEU A 86 28.10 24.96 -41.65
CA LEU A 86 29.52 25.25 -41.40
C LEU A 86 30.32 23.94 -41.44
N PRO A 87 31.46 23.89 -42.15
CA PRO A 87 32.26 22.70 -42.32
C PRO A 87 33.38 22.60 -41.27
N GLY A 88 33.76 21.35 -40.98
CA GLY A 88 35.15 20.94 -40.82
C GLY A 88 35.95 21.51 -39.63
N ARG A 89 36.10 20.69 -38.59
CA ARG A 89 37.36 20.66 -37.84
C ARG A 89 37.56 19.28 -37.21
N GLU A 90 38.17 18.40 -37.98
CA GLU A 90 38.78 17.18 -37.46
C GLU A 90 40.04 17.59 -36.67
N HIS A 91 39.97 17.50 -35.35
CA HIS A 91 41.13 17.46 -34.48
C HIS A 91 41.14 16.09 -33.83
N GLY A 92 41.98 15.21 -34.40
CA GLY A 92 42.27 13.90 -33.84
C GLY A 92 42.95 14.06 -32.50
N PHE A 93 42.17 13.93 -31.43
CA PHE A 93 42.71 13.60 -30.12
C PHE A 93 43.13 12.12 -30.15
N PRO A 94 44.31 11.76 -29.62
CA PRO A 94 44.62 10.36 -29.39
C PRO A 94 43.56 9.82 -28.42
N GLN A 95 42.68 8.98 -28.96
CA GLN A 95 41.70 8.24 -28.21
C GLN A 95 42.49 7.31 -27.30
N ALA A 96 42.81 7.78 -26.09
CA ALA A 96 43.25 6.92 -25.02
C ALA A 96 42.25 5.77 -25.00
N ALA A 97 42.73 4.54 -25.20
CA ALA A 97 41.92 3.36 -25.14
C ALA A 97 41.13 3.41 -23.84
N VAL A 98 39.88 3.86 -23.92
CA VAL A 98 38.93 3.77 -22.83
C VAL A 98 38.78 2.28 -22.71
N LYS A 99 39.51 1.72 -21.74
CA LYS A 99 39.31 0.36 -21.27
C LYS A 99 37.82 0.30 -20.97
N GLU A 100 37.04 -0.23 -21.92
CA GLU A 100 35.61 -0.46 -21.73
C GLU A 100 35.52 -1.09 -20.34
N PRO A 101 34.73 -0.52 -19.42
CA PRO A 101 34.66 -1.01 -18.06
C PRO A 101 34.32 -2.49 -18.17
N GLY A 102 35.35 -3.33 -18.00
CA GLY A 102 35.28 -4.74 -18.31
C GLY A 102 34.06 -5.30 -17.62
N LEU A 103 33.31 -6.17 -18.30
CA LEU A 103 31.99 -6.69 -17.89
C LEU A 103 32.09 -7.44 -16.54
N GLY A 104 32.30 -6.68 -15.48
CA GLY A 104 32.32 -7.15 -14.12
C GLY A 104 30.92 -7.52 -13.66
N PRO A 105 30.82 -8.15 -12.50
CA PRO A 105 29.54 -8.50 -11.92
C PRO A 105 28.65 -7.27 -11.80
N ALA A 106 27.40 -7.38 -12.24
CA ALA A 106 26.43 -6.31 -12.16
C ALA A 106 25.02 -6.86 -11.93
N VAL A 107 24.20 -6.11 -11.18
CA VAL A 107 22.77 -6.37 -11.02
C VAL A 107 22.02 -5.29 -11.79
N ARG A 108 21.10 -5.71 -12.67
CA ARG A 108 20.24 -4.80 -13.43
C ARG A 108 18.94 -4.52 -12.69
N SER A 109 18.32 -5.56 -12.12
CA SER A 109 17.04 -5.43 -11.45
C SER A 109 16.82 -6.52 -10.41
N ILE A 110 16.12 -6.18 -9.33
CA ILE A 110 15.62 -7.10 -8.30
C ILE A 110 14.10 -6.91 -8.24
N SER A 111 13.34 -7.97 -8.49
CA SER A 111 11.88 -7.98 -8.45
C SER A 111 11.38 -8.91 -7.34
N VAL A 112 10.42 -8.45 -6.53
CA VAL A 112 9.82 -9.21 -5.43
C VAL A 112 8.34 -9.48 -5.74
N ARG A 113 7.91 -10.73 -5.59
CA ARG A 113 6.53 -11.16 -5.80
C ARG A 113 5.98 -11.91 -4.58
N PRO A 114 4.77 -11.56 -4.08
CA PRO A 114 3.97 -10.40 -4.47
C PRO A 114 4.67 -9.07 -4.14
N ALA A 115 4.35 -8.00 -4.88
CA ALA A 115 4.98 -6.69 -4.69
C ALA A 115 4.55 -6.02 -3.36
N GLU A 116 3.31 -6.28 -2.93
CA GLU A 116 2.77 -5.84 -1.65
C GLU A 116 2.31 -7.06 -0.84
N PRO A 117 3.24 -7.80 -0.20
CA PRO A 117 2.88 -8.96 0.60
C PRO A 117 2.02 -8.56 1.81
N VAL A 118 0.86 -9.20 1.93
CA VAL A 118 -0.08 -8.99 3.05
C VAL A 118 -0.16 -10.26 3.89
N VAL A 119 0.17 -10.16 5.18
CA VAL A 119 0.08 -11.28 6.12
C VAL A 119 -1.26 -11.26 6.87
N GLY A 120 -1.96 -12.39 6.81
CA GLY A 120 -3.16 -12.65 7.60
C GLY A 120 -2.85 -13.18 9.00
N PRO A 121 -3.88 -13.52 9.79
CA PRO A 121 -3.70 -14.01 11.15
C PRO A 121 -3.13 -15.44 11.22
N LYS A 122 -3.41 -16.27 10.22
CA LYS A 122 -2.91 -17.65 10.11
C LYS A 122 -2.04 -17.86 8.86
N ASP A 123 -2.12 -16.93 7.92
CA ASP A 123 -1.45 -17.05 6.64
C ASP A 123 0.02 -16.64 6.75
N SER A 124 0.84 -17.31 5.95
CA SER A 124 2.23 -16.91 5.72
C SER A 124 2.39 -16.61 4.23
N VAL A 125 3.09 -15.53 3.93
CA VAL A 125 3.40 -15.13 2.56
C VAL A 125 4.73 -15.73 2.15
N SER A 126 4.72 -16.47 1.04
CA SER A 126 5.92 -16.90 0.35
C SER A 126 6.35 -15.82 -0.64
N LEU A 127 7.61 -15.42 -0.56
CA LEU A 127 8.20 -14.49 -1.51
C LEU A 127 8.84 -15.27 -2.66
N VAL A 128 8.78 -14.70 -3.86
CA VAL A 128 9.59 -15.07 -5.01
C VAL A 128 10.41 -13.86 -5.38
N ILE A 129 11.73 -14.01 -5.41
CA ILE A 129 12.66 -12.92 -5.74
C ILE A 129 13.38 -13.28 -7.02
N ASP A 130 13.18 -12.47 -8.06
CA ASP A 130 13.90 -12.60 -9.33
C ASP A 130 15.00 -11.53 -9.38
N VAL A 131 16.24 -11.96 -9.61
CA VAL A 131 17.41 -11.08 -9.75
C VAL A 131 17.95 -11.23 -11.16
N VAL A 132 18.03 -10.13 -11.90
CA VAL A 132 18.67 -10.09 -13.22
C VAL A 132 20.08 -9.57 -13.05
N ALA A 133 21.06 -10.45 -13.27
CA ALA A 133 22.48 -10.19 -13.01
C ALA A 133 23.36 -10.76 -14.13
N ARG A 134 24.56 -10.21 -14.28
CA ARG A 134 25.62 -10.72 -15.16
C ARG A 134 26.93 -10.89 -14.39
N GLY A 135 27.87 -11.65 -14.94
CA GLY A 135 29.18 -11.89 -14.32
C GLY A 135 29.14 -12.73 -13.04
N ALA A 136 28.03 -13.42 -12.77
CA ALA A 136 27.89 -14.32 -11.63
C ALA A 136 28.59 -15.67 -11.90
N GLN A 137 29.43 -16.14 -10.98
CA GLN A 137 30.15 -17.42 -11.16
C GLN A 137 29.73 -18.50 -10.18
N GLY A 138 29.60 -19.73 -10.69
CA GLY A 138 29.26 -20.91 -9.88
C GLY A 138 27.81 -20.94 -9.38
N ARG A 139 27.47 -21.97 -8.60
CA ARG A 139 26.10 -22.20 -8.10
C ARG A 139 25.63 -21.14 -7.09
N ASN A 140 26.59 -20.49 -6.42
CA ASN A 140 26.36 -19.42 -5.44
C ASN A 140 26.79 -18.06 -5.98
N GLY A 141 26.79 -17.90 -7.31
CA GLY A 141 27.19 -16.65 -7.97
C GLY A 141 26.26 -15.49 -7.65
N VAL A 142 25.02 -15.78 -7.27
CA VAL A 142 24.08 -14.79 -6.72
C VAL A 142 23.55 -15.30 -5.39
N THR A 143 23.60 -14.47 -4.36
CA THR A 143 23.03 -14.75 -3.03
C THR A 143 22.06 -13.65 -2.64
N VAL A 144 20.92 -14.01 -2.04
CA VAL A 144 19.88 -13.06 -1.63
C VAL A 144 19.63 -13.16 -0.13
N THR A 145 19.62 -12.01 0.54
CA THR A 145 19.25 -11.87 1.96
C THR A 145 18.04 -10.95 2.08
N VAL A 146 17.10 -11.27 2.97
CA VAL A 146 15.87 -10.50 3.19
C VAL A 146 15.77 -10.11 4.66
N GLU A 147 15.82 -8.81 4.93
CA GLU A 147 15.89 -8.26 6.29
C GLU A 147 14.85 -7.16 6.50
N PRO A 148 14.29 -7.03 7.72
CA PRO A 148 13.40 -5.92 8.04
C PRO A 148 14.19 -4.61 8.19
N GLY A 149 13.61 -3.50 7.73
CA GLY A 149 14.17 -2.17 7.87
C GLY A 149 14.60 -1.53 6.56
N PRO A 150 15.03 -0.25 6.62
CA PRO A 150 15.56 0.46 5.47
C PRO A 150 16.90 -0.13 5.01
N PRO A 151 17.26 0.02 3.74
CA PRO A 151 18.50 -0.49 3.19
C PRO A 151 19.70 0.29 3.77
N PRO A 152 20.84 -0.37 4.01
CA PRO A 152 22.04 0.29 4.53
C PRO A 152 22.75 1.19 3.51
N GLY A 153 22.30 1.22 2.25
CA GLY A 153 22.90 1.98 1.16
C GLY A 153 21.87 2.42 0.11
N PRO A 154 22.31 3.10 -0.96
CA PRO A 154 21.43 3.51 -2.05
C PRO A 154 20.73 2.30 -2.68
N VAL A 155 19.45 2.44 -2.99
CA VAL A 155 18.66 1.40 -3.66
C VAL A 155 18.81 1.51 -5.17
N LEU A 156 18.66 0.38 -5.88
CA LEU A 156 18.65 0.35 -7.34
C LEU A 156 17.65 1.36 -7.94
N SER A 157 16.50 1.53 -7.30
CA SER A 157 15.46 2.48 -7.74
C SER A 157 15.88 3.95 -7.66
N SER A 158 16.94 4.27 -6.90
CA SER A 158 17.51 5.62 -6.81
C SER A 158 18.57 5.86 -7.88
N LYS A 159 19.03 4.81 -8.57
CA LYS A 159 19.94 4.96 -9.69
C LYS A 159 19.10 5.35 -10.91
N PRO A 160 19.38 6.48 -11.59
CA PRO A 160 18.68 6.81 -12.82
C PRO A 160 18.80 5.60 -13.76
N PRO A 161 17.73 5.23 -14.50
CA PRO A 161 17.81 4.19 -15.51
C PRO A 161 19.02 4.51 -16.38
N VAL A 162 19.95 3.56 -16.52
CA VAL A 162 21.01 3.68 -17.52
C VAL A 162 20.28 3.59 -18.85
N GLU A 163 19.96 4.75 -19.41
CA GLU A 163 19.24 4.93 -20.63
C GLU A 163 20.22 4.58 -21.77
N ASP A 164 20.06 3.40 -22.35
CA ASP A 164 20.77 2.96 -23.57
C ASP A 164 20.21 3.66 -24.85
N ALA A 165 19.53 4.79 -24.69
CA ALA A 165 18.90 5.53 -25.78
C ALA A 165 19.53 6.92 -25.94
N PRO A 166 19.90 7.33 -27.16
CA PRO A 166 20.34 8.70 -27.41
C PRO A 166 19.22 9.68 -27.01
N PRO A 167 19.56 10.79 -26.32
CA PRO A 167 18.58 11.70 -25.77
C PRO A 167 17.74 12.32 -26.90
N PRO A 168 16.40 12.37 -26.78
CA PRO A 168 15.59 13.20 -27.66
C PRO A 168 15.99 14.68 -27.50
N PRO A 169 15.91 15.49 -28.57
CA PRO A 169 16.27 16.91 -28.52
C PRO A 169 15.47 17.62 -27.42
N ALA A 170 16.18 18.39 -26.58
CA ALA A 170 15.62 19.02 -25.40
C ALA A 170 14.46 19.97 -25.76
N PRO A 171 13.33 19.92 -25.04
CA PRO A 171 12.30 20.95 -25.13
C PRO A 171 12.82 22.29 -24.58
N PRO A 172 12.31 23.43 -25.07
CA PRO A 172 12.73 24.76 -24.64
C PRO A 172 12.49 24.98 -23.14
N VAL A 173 13.50 25.52 -22.47
CA VAL A 173 13.52 25.81 -21.02
C VAL A 173 12.43 26.84 -20.68
N PRO A 174 11.50 26.55 -19.75
CA PRO A 174 10.57 27.53 -19.21
C PRO A 174 11.30 28.59 -18.37
N ALA A 175 10.85 29.84 -18.49
CA ALA A 175 11.38 31.00 -17.76
C ALA A 175 11.32 30.81 -16.22
N PRO A 176 12.28 31.38 -15.47
CA PRO A 176 12.39 31.21 -14.04
C PRO A 176 11.21 31.84 -13.27
N PRO A 177 10.69 31.19 -12.21
CA PRO A 177 9.67 31.77 -11.33
C PRO A 177 10.25 32.89 -10.46
N GLY A 178 9.44 33.94 -10.26
CA GLY A 178 9.77 35.10 -9.44
C GLY A 178 9.87 34.80 -7.93
N PRO A 179 10.40 35.76 -7.15
CA PRO A 179 10.80 35.57 -5.76
C PRO A 179 9.61 35.33 -4.81
N THR A 180 9.76 34.31 -3.97
CA THR A 180 8.81 33.94 -2.89
C THR A 180 9.00 34.83 -1.66
N PRO A 181 7.91 35.32 -1.02
CA PRO A 181 7.99 36.09 0.22
C PRO A 181 8.42 35.26 1.45
N PRO A 182 8.99 35.91 2.50
CA PRO A 182 9.57 35.23 3.65
C PRO A 182 8.52 34.62 4.60
N ARG A 183 8.85 33.43 5.12
CA ARG A 183 8.05 32.66 6.08
C ARG A 183 8.38 33.07 7.52
N PRO A 184 7.40 33.30 8.41
CA PRO A 184 7.64 33.55 9.84
C PRO A 184 8.18 32.31 10.55
N ALA A 185 9.18 32.51 11.42
CA ALA A 185 9.72 31.49 12.32
C ALA A 185 8.70 31.16 13.42
N THR A 186 8.44 29.87 13.65
CA THR A 186 7.66 29.38 14.81
C THR A 186 8.58 28.57 15.70
N GLY A 187 8.51 28.87 17.00
CA GLY A 187 9.51 28.55 18.00
C GLY A 187 9.66 27.09 18.42
N THR A 188 10.79 26.89 19.07
CA THR A 188 11.32 25.68 19.71
C THR A 188 10.58 25.35 21.01
N PRO A 189 10.11 24.11 21.23
CA PRO A 189 9.81 23.60 22.56
C PRO A 189 11.03 22.87 23.16
N ALA A 190 11.27 23.16 24.44
CA ALA A 190 12.32 22.58 25.28
C ALA A 190 12.09 21.08 25.61
N PRO A 191 13.15 20.30 25.88
CA PRO A 191 13.04 18.90 26.30
C PRO A 191 12.82 18.76 27.82
N ALA A 192 11.99 17.79 28.21
CA ALA A 192 11.85 17.33 29.59
C ALA A 192 12.61 15.99 29.80
N PRO A 193 13.05 15.67 31.03
CA PRO A 193 14.01 14.62 31.30
C PRO A 193 13.41 13.28 31.78
N GLY A 194 14.08 12.20 31.38
CA GLY A 194 14.40 11.05 32.22
C GLY A 194 13.30 10.05 32.57
N THR A 195 13.38 8.84 31.99
CA THR A 195 13.06 7.63 32.74
C THR A 195 13.96 6.48 32.30
N THR A 196 14.83 6.09 33.22
CA THR A 196 15.77 4.98 33.15
C THR A 196 15.00 3.66 33.13
N SER A 197 15.32 2.76 32.20
CA SER A 197 14.88 1.36 32.25
C SER A 197 16.07 0.43 32.03
N ALA A 198 16.17 -0.54 32.94
CA ALA A 198 17.24 -1.50 33.13
C ALA A 198 17.39 -2.50 31.96
N PRO A 199 18.57 -3.11 31.79
CA PRO A 199 18.84 -4.03 30.69
C PRO A 199 18.29 -5.44 30.95
N ALA A 200 17.59 -5.99 29.95
CA ALA A 200 17.25 -7.41 29.86
C ALA A 200 18.38 -8.20 29.15
N PRO A 201 18.54 -9.50 29.43
CA PRO A 201 19.71 -10.28 29.00
C PRO A 201 19.76 -10.54 27.50
N VAL A 202 20.95 -10.33 26.94
CA VAL A 202 21.31 -10.64 25.54
C VAL A 202 21.35 -12.16 25.37
N ARG A 203 20.43 -12.70 24.55
CA ARG A 203 20.57 -14.05 23.99
C ARG A 203 21.36 -13.96 22.69
N THR A 204 22.63 -14.32 22.76
CA THR A 204 23.53 -14.50 21.62
C THR A 204 23.11 -15.75 20.84
N GLY A 205 22.16 -15.57 19.91
CA GLY A 205 21.84 -16.57 18.90
C GLY A 205 22.75 -16.37 17.69
N ALA A 206 23.62 -17.34 17.41
CA ALA A 206 24.50 -17.35 16.25
C ALA A 206 23.74 -17.14 14.93
N PRO A 207 24.29 -16.42 13.93
CA PRO A 207 23.68 -16.31 12.62
C PRO A 207 23.69 -17.67 11.93
N ALA A 208 22.51 -18.29 11.81
CA ALA A 208 22.33 -19.49 11.00
C ALA A 208 22.56 -19.13 9.53
N GLN A 209 23.70 -19.53 8.99
CA GLN A 209 23.94 -19.47 7.54
C GLN A 209 23.04 -20.51 6.87
N LEU A 210 21.95 -20.02 6.28
CA LEU A 210 20.93 -20.79 5.56
C LEU A 210 21.47 -21.23 4.20
N LEU A 211 21.52 -22.55 3.96
CA LEU A 211 21.86 -23.15 2.68
C LEU A 211 20.65 -23.07 1.72
N PRO A 212 20.74 -22.40 0.55
CA PRO A 212 19.63 -22.24 -0.37
C PRO A 212 19.32 -23.52 -1.16
N ARG A 213 18.05 -23.93 -1.18
CA ARG A 213 17.56 -25.09 -1.94
C ARG A 213 17.23 -24.71 -3.39
N GLN A 214 18.21 -24.97 -4.25
CA GLN A 214 18.19 -25.27 -5.70
C GLN A 214 17.34 -24.42 -6.69
N ALA A 215 18.05 -23.63 -7.51
CA ALA A 215 17.60 -23.25 -8.85
C ALA A 215 18.11 -24.29 -9.88
N ALA A 216 17.22 -24.81 -10.74
CA ALA A 216 17.59 -25.66 -11.87
C ALA A 216 18.22 -24.80 -12.98
N ARG A 217 19.41 -25.20 -13.47
CA ARG A 217 20.13 -24.48 -14.55
C ARG A 217 19.69 -24.97 -15.93
N ILE A 218 19.34 -24.01 -16.78
CA ILE A 218 19.44 -24.11 -18.24
C ILE A 218 20.92 -23.83 -18.61
N ALA A 219 21.43 -24.43 -19.69
CA ALA A 219 22.85 -24.52 -20.07
C ALA A 219 23.69 -23.22 -19.94
N ALA A 220 25.00 -23.38 -19.75
CA ALA A 220 25.97 -22.29 -19.55
C ALA A 220 25.95 -21.28 -20.73
N ALA A 221 25.34 -20.13 -20.49
CA ALA A 221 25.36 -18.98 -21.38
C ALA A 221 26.74 -18.29 -21.33
N PRO A 222 27.14 -17.53 -22.36
CA PRO A 222 28.35 -16.72 -22.31
C PRO A 222 28.32 -15.77 -21.10
N ALA A 223 29.47 -15.58 -20.44
CA ALA A 223 29.60 -14.81 -19.20
C ALA A 223 29.12 -13.35 -19.28
N GLU A 224 28.87 -12.86 -20.50
CA GLU A 224 28.40 -11.53 -20.83
C GLU A 224 26.86 -11.42 -20.87
N ALA A 225 26.15 -12.55 -20.88
CA ALA A 225 24.70 -12.58 -20.92
C ALA A 225 24.09 -12.19 -19.58
N TRP A 226 23.00 -11.43 -19.62
CA TRP A 226 22.15 -11.19 -18.47
C TRP A 226 21.37 -12.47 -18.14
N GLU A 227 21.53 -12.98 -16.92
CA GLU A 227 20.84 -14.15 -16.41
C GLU A 227 19.79 -13.76 -15.38
N THR A 228 18.65 -14.46 -15.38
CA THR A 228 17.62 -14.31 -14.35
C THR A 228 17.72 -15.43 -13.33
N TRP A 229 18.03 -15.05 -12.09
CA TRP A 229 18.15 -15.94 -10.94
C TRP A 229 16.89 -15.85 -10.10
N ARG A 230 16.18 -16.98 -9.92
CA ARG A 230 14.97 -17.04 -9.09
C ARG A 230 15.28 -17.64 -7.73
N PHE A 231 14.91 -16.92 -6.68
CA PHE A 231 15.04 -17.33 -5.29
C PHE A 231 13.66 -17.50 -4.65
N LEU A 232 13.51 -18.59 -3.90
CA LEU A 232 12.38 -18.84 -3.01
C LEU A 232 12.94 -18.87 -1.59
N PRO A 233 12.90 -17.75 -0.84
CA PRO A 233 13.35 -17.76 0.55
C PRO A 233 12.60 -18.83 1.35
N ASP A 234 13.33 -19.67 2.08
CA ASP A 234 12.72 -20.71 2.93
C ASP A 234 11.80 -20.11 4.00
N LYS A 235 12.12 -18.89 4.41
CA LYS A 235 11.41 -18.13 5.42
C LYS A 235 10.11 -17.58 4.86
N ARG A 236 8.99 -18.19 5.26
CA ARG A 236 7.67 -17.64 5.02
C ARG A 236 7.39 -16.49 6.00
N LEU A 237 6.98 -15.34 5.49
CA LEU A 237 6.68 -14.17 6.32
C LEU A 237 5.26 -14.31 6.89
N ASN A 238 5.13 -14.36 8.20
CA ASN A 238 3.86 -14.41 8.94
C ASN A 238 3.65 -13.13 9.79
N ARG A 239 2.53 -13.08 10.53
CA ARG A 239 2.15 -11.93 11.37
C ARG A 239 3.16 -11.51 12.45
N PHE A 240 4.00 -12.44 12.90
CA PHE A 240 4.98 -12.21 13.98
C PHE A 240 6.21 -11.44 13.51
N TYR A 241 6.41 -11.32 12.20
CA TYR A 241 7.44 -10.44 11.66
C TYR A 241 6.99 -8.98 11.70
N PRO A 242 7.94 -8.04 11.83
CA PRO A 242 7.63 -6.61 11.80
C PRO A 242 7.04 -6.22 10.44
N ALA A 243 5.88 -5.58 10.45
CA ALA A 243 5.32 -4.94 9.26
C ALA A 243 6.09 -3.64 8.96
N GLY A 244 6.09 -3.20 7.71
CA GLY A 244 6.78 -1.99 7.27
C GLY A 244 7.71 -2.26 6.10
N THR A 245 8.75 -1.45 5.96
CA THR A 245 9.76 -1.60 4.91
C THR A 245 10.67 -2.78 5.19
N TRP A 246 10.89 -3.60 4.17
CA TRP A 246 11.84 -4.70 4.14
C TRP A 246 12.82 -4.48 3.00
N THR A 247 14.06 -4.91 3.22
CA THR A 247 15.15 -4.81 2.26
C THR A 247 15.55 -6.19 1.77
N VAL A 248 15.67 -6.30 0.45
CA VAL A 248 16.28 -7.43 -0.24
C VAL A 248 17.68 -7.01 -0.70
N ALA A 249 18.70 -7.67 -0.18
CA ALA A 249 20.07 -7.50 -0.61
C ALA A 249 20.45 -8.63 -1.57
N ALA A 250 20.72 -8.30 -2.84
CA ALA A 250 21.23 -9.24 -3.83
C ALA A 250 22.73 -9.01 -4.01
N THR A 251 23.53 -10.02 -3.68
CA THR A 251 24.97 -10.03 -3.86
C THR A 251 25.34 -10.90 -5.05
N VAL A 252 25.99 -10.31 -6.04
CA VAL A 252 26.61 -11.03 -7.18
C VAL A 252 28.09 -11.18 -6.93
N ARG A 253 28.61 -12.40 -7.08
CA ARG A 253 30.03 -12.75 -6.94
C ARG A 253 30.57 -13.16 -8.32
N GLY A 254 31.48 -12.35 -8.85
CA GLY A 254 32.31 -12.70 -10.01
C GLY A 254 33.67 -13.26 -9.58
N THR A 255 34.62 -13.41 -10.52
CA THR A 255 35.97 -13.94 -10.24
C THR A 255 36.69 -13.09 -9.20
N ASP A 256 36.74 -11.77 -9.42
CA ASP A 256 37.58 -10.83 -8.67
C ASP A 256 36.79 -9.71 -7.99
N ALA A 257 35.46 -9.71 -8.13
CA ALA A 257 34.61 -8.63 -7.67
C ALA A 257 33.29 -9.13 -7.07
N LYS A 258 32.76 -8.35 -6.13
CA LYS A 258 31.44 -8.55 -5.52
C LYS A 258 30.65 -7.26 -5.62
N VAL A 259 29.45 -7.34 -6.17
CA VAL A 259 28.50 -6.22 -6.23
C VAL A 259 27.28 -6.57 -5.41
N THR A 260 26.87 -5.66 -4.54
CA THR A 260 25.65 -5.81 -3.73
C THR A 260 24.70 -4.68 -4.05
N GLU A 261 23.48 -5.04 -4.39
CA GLU A 261 22.43 -4.11 -4.75
C GLU A 261 21.17 -4.38 -3.92
N TYR A 262 20.41 -3.32 -3.69
CA TYR A 262 19.28 -3.34 -2.76
C TYR A 262 17.97 -3.04 -3.47
N ALA A 263 16.92 -3.76 -3.08
CA ALA A 263 15.53 -3.43 -3.38
C ALA A 263 14.70 -3.44 -2.11
N THR A 264 13.63 -2.67 -2.08
CA THR A 264 12.73 -2.58 -0.93
C THR A 264 11.32 -3.00 -1.30
N PHE A 265 10.58 -3.53 -0.32
CA PHE A 265 9.15 -3.77 -0.42
C PHE A 265 8.47 -3.51 0.93
N HIS A 266 7.14 -3.41 0.94
CA HIS A 266 6.38 -3.23 2.17
C HIS A 266 5.67 -4.51 2.57
N LEU A 267 6.05 -5.09 3.70
CA LEU A 267 5.27 -6.14 4.35
C LEU A 267 4.14 -5.49 5.14
N ARG A 268 2.89 -5.76 4.75
CA ARG A 268 1.71 -5.22 5.43
C ARG A 268 0.96 -6.32 6.17
N ARG A 269 0.27 -5.95 7.23
CA ARG A 269 -0.71 -6.80 7.91
C ARG A 269 -2.10 -6.57 7.34
N GLU A 270 -2.91 -7.63 7.30
CA GLU A 270 -4.30 -7.52 6.90
C GLU A 270 -5.07 -6.59 7.86
N SER A 271 -5.98 -5.81 7.29
CA SER A 271 -7.03 -5.09 8.01
C SER A 271 -8.38 -5.54 7.47
N LYS A 272 -9.41 -5.52 8.32
CA LYS A 272 -10.70 -6.12 7.99
C LYS A 272 -11.86 -5.33 8.57
N PHE A 273 -12.83 -5.02 7.73
CA PHE A 273 -14.10 -4.47 8.18
C PHE A 273 -15.04 -5.56 8.72
N THR A 274 -15.69 -5.28 9.84
CA THR A 274 -16.72 -6.12 10.43
C THR A 274 -17.99 -5.30 10.68
N SER A 275 -19.15 -5.95 10.52
CA SER A 275 -20.46 -5.38 10.86
C SER A 275 -20.80 -4.04 10.17
N VAL A 276 -20.28 -3.80 8.97
CA VAL A 276 -20.59 -2.57 8.20
C VAL A 276 -22.05 -2.60 7.75
N ARG A 277 -22.78 -1.53 8.05
CA ARG A 277 -24.19 -1.34 7.67
C ARG A 277 -24.43 0.11 7.27
N ALA A 278 -25.32 0.29 6.30
CA ALA A 278 -25.84 1.59 5.89
C ALA A 278 -27.31 1.67 6.26
N GLU A 279 -27.67 2.64 7.10
CA GLU A 279 -29.03 2.84 7.61
C GLU A 279 -29.57 4.16 7.11
N LYS A 280 -30.79 4.15 6.58
CA LYS A 280 -31.46 5.40 6.23
C LYS A 280 -31.83 6.14 7.51
N VAL A 281 -31.51 7.43 7.55
CA VAL A 281 -31.88 8.33 8.66
C VAL A 281 -32.57 9.55 8.08
N GLN A 282 -33.26 10.33 8.92
CA GLN A 282 -33.92 11.55 8.46
C GLN A 282 -32.89 12.48 7.79
N GLY A 283 -33.08 12.75 6.49
CA GLY A 283 -32.20 13.61 5.69
C GLY A 283 -30.90 12.98 5.16
N GLY A 284 -30.69 11.67 5.29
CA GLY A 284 -29.48 11.03 4.77
C GLY A 284 -29.29 9.55 5.09
N VAL A 285 -28.03 9.13 5.13
CA VAL A 285 -27.62 7.77 5.49
C VAL A 285 -26.57 7.82 6.60
N ARG A 286 -26.71 6.91 7.56
CA ARG A 286 -25.75 6.64 8.63
C ARG A 286 -25.03 5.33 8.32
N LEU A 287 -23.72 5.39 8.12
CA LEU A 287 -22.87 4.21 8.02
C LEU A 287 -22.28 3.92 9.40
N ARG A 288 -22.34 2.66 9.82
CA ARG A 288 -21.69 2.18 11.04
C ARG A 288 -21.00 0.85 10.81
N GLY A 289 -19.96 0.57 11.58
CA GLY A 289 -19.24 -0.70 11.54
C GLY A 289 -17.99 -0.63 12.41
N SER A 290 -17.11 -1.61 12.24
CA SER A 290 -15.82 -1.65 12.92
C SER A 290 -14.70 -2.01 11.95
N LEU A 291 -13.53 -1.44 12.15
CA LEU A 291 -12.28 -1.82 11.49
C LEU A 291 -11.42 -2.57 12.51
N THR A 292 -10.94 -3.74 12.09
CA THR A 292 -10.05 -4.59 12.87
C THR A 292 -8.73 -4.80 12.13
N ARG A 293 -7.69 -5.16 12.86
CA ARG A 293 -6.34 -5.40 12.33
C ARG A 293 -5.76 -6.70 12.87
N VAL A 294 -4.91 -7.36 12.10
CA VAL A 294 -4.15 -8.50 12.61
C VAL A 294 -3.31 -8.04 13.80
N ASP A 295 -3.42 -8.77 14.91
CA ASP A 295 -2.68 -8.45 16.13
C ASP A 295 -1.21 -8.85 15.99
N PRO A 296 -0.25 -7.90 16.08
CA PRO A 296 1.18 -8.20 16.04
C PRO A 296 1.67 -9.08 17.19
N GLN A 297 1.04 -8.99 18.36
CA GLN A 297 1.46 -9.73 19.56
C GLN A 297 0.97 -11.18 19.52
N GLY A 298 0.02 -11.49 18.63
CA GLY A 298 -0.59 -12.81 18.52
C GLY A 298 -1.47 -13.19 19.71
N LEU A 299 -1.81 -12.25 20.60
CA LEU A 299 -2.76 -12.45 21.70
C LEU A 299 -4.17 -12.72 21.14
N GLY A 300 -4.49 -12.11 20.00
CA GLY A 300 -5.71 -12.36 19.24
C GLY A 300 -5.46 -12.72 17.78
N THR A 301 -6.55 -13.05 17.08
CA THR A 301 -6.53 -13.16 15.60
C THR A 301 -6.60 -11.75 15.00
N TYR A 302 -7.57 -10.96 15.46
CA TYR A 302 -7.70 -9.53 15.14
C TYR A 302 -7.94 -8.74 16.42
N GLY A 303 -7.41 -7.52 16.46
CA GLY A 303 -7.70 -6.51 17.48
C GLY A 303 -8.41 -5.29 16.88
N PRO A 304 -8.99 -4.43 17.74
CA PRO A 304 -9.58 -3.17 17.30
C PRO A 304 -8.53 -2.29 16.61
N PHE A 305 -8.91 -1.60 15.53
CA PHE A 305 -8.03 -0.68 14.82
C PHE A 305 -8.54 0.75 14.94
N GLY A 306 -8.22 1.39 16.07
CA GLY A 306 -8.66 2.74 16.37
C GLY A 306 -7.90 3.84 15.66
N GLU A 307 -8.49 5.04 15.67
CA GLU A 307 -7.94 6.30 15.14
C GLU A 307 -7.60 6.29 13.63
N GLN A 308 -8.18 5.35 12.88
CA GLN A 308 -7.96 5.23 11.45
C GLN A 308 -8.93 6.09 10.67
N ARG A 309 -8.40 6.81 9.67
CA ARG A 309 -9.20 7.60 8.72
C ARG A 309 -9.83 6.68 7.68
N LEU A 310 -11.13 6.82 7.51
CA LEU A 310 -11.94 6.05 6.57
C LEU A 310 -12.57 6.96 5.52
N HIS A 311 -12.72 6.42 4.32
CA HIS A 311 -13.40 7.06 3.19
C HIS A 311 -14.81 6.47 3.04
N LEU A 312 -15.81 7.35 3.02
CA LEU A 312 -17.21 6.97 2.76
C LEU A 312 -17.48 7.14 1.28
N LEU A 313 -17.74 6.02 0.60
CA LEU A 313 -17.94 5.97 -0.84
C LEU A 313 -19.41 5.67 -1.15
N TRP A 314 -19.95 6.36 -2.14
CA TRP A 314 -21.33 6.21 -2.58
C TRP A 314 -21.39 6.10 -4.09
N ARG A 315 -22.39 5.39 -4.61
CA ARG A 315 -22.77 5.46 -6.01
C ARG A 315 -24.29 5.35 -6.16
N ARG A 316 -24.81 6.00 -7.22
CA ARG A 316 -26.26 6.07 -7.46
C ARG A 316 -26.86 4.73 -7.87
N THR A 317 -26.20 4.04 -8.80
CA THR A 317 -26.61 2.75 -9.38
C THR A 317 -25.49 1.71 -9.25
N ALA A 318 -25.71 0.48 -9.69
CA ALA A 318 -24.67 -0.56 -9.62
C ALA A 318 -23.57 -0.37 -10.67
N GLU A 319 -23.87 0.38 -11.72
CA GLU A 319 -23.01 0.67 -12.89
C GLU A 319 -22.28 2.00 -12.74
N SER A 320 -22.78 2.91 -11.90
CA SER A 320 -22.14 4.20 -11.64
C SER A 320 -20.78 4.05 -10.94
N ASP A 321 -19.90 5.01 -11.23
CA ASP A 321 -18.64 5.17 -10.52
C ASP A 321 -18.83 5.50 -9.03
N TRP A 322 -17.82 5.15 -8.24
CA TRP A 322 -17.81 5.42 -6.81
C TRP A 322 -17.33 6.84 -6.52
N GLU A 323 -18.15 7.62 -5.84
CA GLU A 323 -17.86 8.98 -5.41
C GLU A 323 -17.46 9.02 -3.93
N LEU A 324 -16.40 9.78 -3.61
CA LEU A 324 -16.04 10.06 -2.22
C LEU A 324 -16.94 11.16 -1.65
N VAL A 325 -17.90 10.76 -0.82
CA VAL A 325 -18.93 11.67 -0.29
C VAL A 325 -18.68 12.09 1.17
N GLY A 326 -17.70 11.48 1.83
CA GLY A 326 -17.36 11.85 3.20
C GLY A 326 -16.15 11.11 3.74
N ARG A 327 -15.72 11.50 4.93
CA ARG A 327 -14.68 10.85 5.70
C ARG A 327 -15.15 10.67 7.14
N THR A 328 -14.67 9.63 7.80
CA THR A 328 -14.88 9.41 9.23
C THR A 328 -13.61 8.82 9.85
N THR A 329 -13.56 8.73 11.17
CA THR A 329 -12.44 8.14 11.91
C THR A 329 -12.99 7.07 12.85
N THR A 330 -12.26 5.96 13.00
CA THR A 330 -12.59 4.94 14.00
C THR A 330 -12.25 5.42 15.41
N ASP A 331 -13.06 5.10 16.41
CA ASP A 331 -12.75 5.31 17.83
C ASP A 331 -11.69 4.32 18.35
N ALA A 332 -11.35 4.38 19.63
CA ALA A 332 -10.35 3.50 20.25
C ALA A 332 -10.71 1.99 20.16
N ALA A 333 -12.00 1.66 20.08
CA ALA A 333 -12.49 0.29 19.89
C ALA A 333 -12.53 -0.13 18.40
N GLY A 334 -12.04 0.71 17.49
CA GLY A 334 -12.08 0.47 16.05
C GLY A 334 -13.48 0.64 15.46
N ALA A 335 -14.48 1.05 16.24
CA ALA A 335 -15.82 1.31 15.73
C ALA A 335 -15.87 2.67 15.03
N PHE A 336 -16.73 2.82 14.04
CA PHE A 336 -16.93 4.09 13.36
C PHE A 336 -18.41 4.35 13.10
N VAL A 337 -18.74 5.64 13.06
CA VAL A 337 -20.05 6.13 12.61
C VAL A 337 -19.81 7.30 11.66
N GLY A 338 -20.40 7.25 10.47
CA GLY A 338 -20.36 8.33 9.48
C GLY A 338 -21.77 8.71 9.08
N ARG A 339 -22.06 10.01 8.94
CA ARG A 339 -23.36 10.50 8.44
C ARG A 339 -23.14 11.27 7.14
N VAL A 340 -23.90 10.92 6.11
CA VAL A 340 -23.88 11.61 4.82
C VAL A 340 -25.26 12.16 4.55
N ARG A 341 -25.34 13.48 4.32
CA ARG A 341 -26.60 14.20 4.07
C ARG A 341 -26.99 14.12 2.59
N ALA A 342 -28.28 14.31 2.29
CA ALA A 342 -28.82 14.48 0.95
C ALA A 342 -28.64 13.30 -0.03
N ARG A 343 -28.29 12.11 0.48
CA ARG A 343 -28.18 10.87 -0.31
C ARG A 343 -28.93 9.73 0.38
N PRO A 344 -30.27 9.70 0.34
CA PRO A 344 -31.06 8.72 1.09
C PRO A 344 -31.10 7.31 0.47
N ALA A 345 -30.58 7.13 -0.74
CA ALA A 345 -30.64 5.89 -1.53
C ALA A 345 -29.30 5.63 -2.22
N GLY A 346 -29.15 4.46 -2.84
CA GLY A 346 -27.96 4.05 -3.58
C GLY A 346 -27.12 2.99 -2.87
N PHE A 347 -25.92 2.79 -3.37
CA PHE A 347 -24.97 1.79 -2.85
C PHE A 347 -23.83 2.47 -2.10
N TRP A 348 -23.42 1.85 -1.00
CA TRP A 348 -22.48 2.38 -0.05
C TRP A 348 -21.35 1.39 0.17
N ARG A 349 -20.13 1.92 0.36
CA ARG A 349 -19.00 1.15 0.90
C ARG A 349 -18.09 2.06 1.70
N VAL A 350 -17.30 1.45 2.57
CA VAL A 350 -16.29 2.14 3.36
C VAL A 350 -14.93 1.64 2.90
N ARG A 351 -13.99 2.56 2.70
CA ARG A 351 -12.62 2.23 2.32
C ARG A 351 -11.66 2.70 3.41
N PHE A 352 -10.81 1.79 3.85
CA PHE A 352 -9.59 2.11 4.58
C PHE A 352 -8.44 2.20 3.56
N PRO A 353 -7.76 3.35 3.43
CA PRO A 353 -6.71 3.53 2.42
C PRO A 353 -5.45 2.71 2.69
N GLY A 354 -5.32 2.09 3.86
CA GLY A 354 -4.10 1.42 4.29
C GLY A 354 -3.11 2.40 4.93
N THR A 355 -2.05 1.82 5.50
CA THR A 355 -0.88 2.54 6.01
C THR A 355 0.39 1.81 5.56
N GLY A 356 1.58 2.31 5.92
CA GLY A 356 2.83 1.60 5.67
C GLY A 356 2.92 0.22 6.35
N HIS A 357 2.11 -0.03 7.37
CA HIS A 357 2.12 -1.30 8.14
C HIS A 357 0.86 -2.15 7.93
N TYR A 358 -0.24 -1.59 7.44
CA TYR A 358 -1.51 -2.28 7.27
C TYR A 358 -2.04 -2.12 5.84
N ALA A 359 -2.54 -3.21 5.28
CA ALA A 359 -3.09 -3.23 3.93
C ALA A 359 -4.36 -2.38 3.84
N ALA A 360 -4.57 -1.77 2.68
CA ALA A 360 -5.84 -1.13 2.35
C ALA A 360 -6.95 -2.18 2.34
N GLU A 361 -8.16 -1.76 2.71
CA GLU A 361 -9.32 -2.65 2.74
C GLU A 361 -10.55 -1.88 2.26
N VAL A 362 -11.44 -2.57 1.54
CA VAL A 362 -12.71 -2.00 1.06
C VAL A 362 -13.84 -2.91 1.52
N SER A 363 -14.81 -2.34 2.21
CA SER A 363 -15.98 -3.10 2.66
C SER A 363 -16.76 -3.65 1.47
N ARG A 364 -17.60 -4.67 1.74
CA ARG A 364 -18.64 -5.09 0.82
C ARG A 364 -19.57 -3.91 0.48
N ILE A 365 -20.35 -4.10 -0.57
CA ILE A 365 -21.37 -3.15 -0.99
C ILE A 365 -22.59 -3.30 -0.07
N HIS A 366 -23.10 -2.17 0.42
CA HIS A 366 -24.28 -2.10 1.28
C HIS A 366 -25.33 -1.19 0.65
N GLN A 367 -26.59 -1.62 0.66
CA GLN A 367 -27.72 -0.74 0.38
C GLN A 367 -28.23 -0.15 1.68
N ALA A 368 -28.73 1.08 1.62
CA ALA A 368 -29.35 1.71 2.78
C ALA A 368 -30.66 0.98 3.11
N SER A 369 -30.68 0.22 4.20
CA SER A 369 -31.92 -0.39 4.70
C SER A 369 -32.80 0.68 5.35
N ARG A 370 -34.12 0.48 5.25
CA ARG A 370 -35.11 1.36 5.91
C ARG A 370 -35.00 1.27 7.43
#